data_AF-A0A1G9YWL9-F1
#
_entry.id   AF-A0A1G9YWL9-F1
#
_cell.length_a   1.000
_cell.length_b   1.000
_cell.length_c   1.000
_cell.angle_alpha   90.00
_cell.angle_beta   90.00
_cell.angle_gamma   90.00
#
_symmetry.space_group_name_H-M   'P 1'
#
loop_
_entity.id
_entity.type
_entity.pdbx_description
1 polymer ?
#
loop_
_entity_poly.entity_id
_entity_poly.type
_entity_poly.pdbx_seq_one_letter_code
_entity_poly.pdbx_strand_id
1 'polypeptide(L)' 'MDIDLNSPDIMSATDAAKIWGKNIAYVRNSIRQSPQKWPNGSYRVIGKTLVVTTAGMEAATGIKDPRKK' A
#
# COMPACT_ATOMS: atom_id res chain seq x y z
N MET A 1 6.46 3.03 21.48
CA MET A 1 6.53 2.40 20.15
C MET A 1 6.47 3.53 19.16
N ASP A 2 7.63 3.98 18.69
CA ASP A 2 7.73 5.06 17.71
C ASP A 2 7.41 4.48 16.33
N ILE A 3 6.39 5.05 15.69
CA ILE A 3 6.08 4.77 14.29
C ILE A 3 6.99 5.69 13.48
N ASP A 4 8.04 5.13 12.87
CA ASP A 4 8.92 5.90 12.00
C ASP A 4 8.21 6.24 10.69
N LEU A 5 7.83 7.51 10.54
CA LEU A 5 7.20 8.04 9.34
C LEU A 5 8.17 8.11 8.15
N ASN A 6 9.48 7.98 8.37
CA ASN A 6 10.49 7.86 7.31
C ASN A 6 10.67 6.41 6.85
N SER A 7 9.96 5.45 7.44
CA SER A 7 10.11 4.07 7.02
C SER A 7 9.72 3.94 5.55
N PRO A 8 10.62 3.43 4.68
CA PRO A 8 10.34 3.22 3.25
C PRO A 8 9.21 2.20 3.02
N ASP A 9 8.78 1.52 4.09
CA ASP A 9 7.67 0.57 4.08
C ASP A 9 6.30 1.26 4.04
N ILE A 10 6.19 2.57 4.24
CA ILE A 10 4.94 3.32 4.17
C ILE A 10 4.99 4.30 2.99
N MET A 11 3.95 4.30 2.17
CA MET A 11 3.88 5.16 0.98
C MET A 11 2.44 5.54 0.63
N SER A 12 2.26 6.55 -0.22
CA SER A 12 0.92 6.88 -0.71
C SER A 12 0.41 5.77 -1.64
N ALA A 13 -0.91 5.59 -1.70
CA ALA A 13 -1.55 4.66 -2.64
C ALA A 13 -1.15 4.92 -4.10
N THR A 14 -0.90 6.18 -4.44
CA THR A 14 -0.44 6.60 -5.77
C THR A 14 0.98 6.14 -6.04
N ASP A 15 1.89 6.31 -5.08
CA ASP A 15 3.28 5.89 -5.22
C ASP A 15 3.40 4.38 -5.23
N ALA A 16 2.68 3.69 -4.34
CA ALA A 16 2.52 2.24 -4.34
C ALA A 16 2.09 1.71 -5.71
N ALA A 17 1.05 2.29 -6.30
CA ALA A 17 0.60 1.89 -7.63
C ALA A 17 1.70 2.04 -8.68
N LYS A 18 2.44 3.17 -8.67
CA LYS A 18 3.55 3.40 -9.62
C LYS A 18 4.67 2.39 -9.47
N ILE A 19 5.08 2.09 -8.24
CA ILE A 19 6.18 1.14 -7.95
C ILE A 19 5.83 -0.26 -8.46
N TRP A 20 4.59 -0.71 -8.22
CA TRP A 20 4.10 -2.01 -8.68
C TRP A 20 3.64 -2.01 -10.15
N GLY A 21 3.79 -0.90 -10.88
CA GLY A 21 3.35 -0.79 -12.28
C GLY A 21 1.83 -0.97 -12.46
N LYS A 22 1.04 -0.65 -11.44
CA LYS A 22 -0.43 -0.71 -11.45
C LYS A 22 -1.05 0.66 -11.66
N ASN A 23 -2.33 0.68 -12.01
CA ASN A 23 -3.10 1.91 -12.10
C ASN A 23 -3.18 2.63 -10.74
N ILE A 24 -3.12 3.96 -10.71
CA ILE A 24 -3.20 4.76 -9.47
C ILE A 24 -4.47 4.45 -8.65
N ALA A 25 -5.58 4.15 -9.31
CA ALA A 25 -6.83 3.76 -8.66
C ALA A 25 -6.84 2.29 -8.19
N TYR A 26 -5.85 1.47 -8.56
CA TYR A 26 -5.77 0.05 -8.23
C TYR A 26 -5.84 -0.16 -6.73
N VAL A 27 -5.04 0.58 -5.95
CA VAL A 27 -4.96 0.41 -4.50
C VAL A 27 -6.32 0.69 -3.84
N ARG A 28 -6.94 1.83 -4.19
CA ARG A 28 -8.26 2.20 -3.68
C ARG A 28 -9.34 1.19 -4.09
N ASN A 29 -9.33 0.74 -5.35
CA ASN A 29 -10.29 -0.25 -5.84
C ASN A 29 -10.07 -1.63 -5.19
N SER A 30 -8.82 -2.03 -4.98
CA SER A 30 -8.44 -3.29 -4.35
C SER A 30 -8.91 -3.34 -2.90
N ILE A 31 -8.70 -2.26 -2.14
CA ILE A 31 -9.22 -2.15 -0.76
C ILE A 31 -10.75 -2.19 -0.76
N ARG A 32 -11.41 -1.53 -1.72
CA ARG A 32 -12.88 -1.50 -1.79
C ARG A 32 -13.48 -2.85 -2.21
N GLN A 33 -12.87 -3.54 -3.16
CA GLN A 33 -13.38 -4.80 -3.73
C GLN A 33 -12.93 -6.03 -2.94
N SER A 34 -11.77 -5.98 -2.32
CA SER A 34 -11.13 -7.11 -1.65
C SER A 34 -10.39 -6.65 -0.39
N PRO A 35 -11.10 -6.05 0.58
CA PRO A 35 -10.49 -5.63 1.84
C PRO A 35 -9.86 -6.82 2.58
N GLN A 36 -10.36 -8.05 2.37
CA GLN A 36 -9.79 -9.25 2.99
C GLN A 36 -8.35 -9.56 2.57
N LYS A 37 -7.88 -9.03 1.43
CA LYS A 37 -6.49 -9.22 0.97
C LYS A 37 -5.51 -8.28 1.65
N TRP A 38 -6.02 -7.28 2.38
CA TRP A 38 -5.23 -6.27 3.05
C TRP A 38 -5.11 -6.63 4.54
N PRO A 39 -3.90 -6.91 5.05
CA PRO A 39 -3.69 -7.18 6.46
C PRO A 39 -4.16 -6.01 7.33
N ASN A 40 -4.57 -6.28 8.57
CA ASN A 40 -5.00 -5.20 9.47
C ASN A 40 -3.83 -4.23 9.74
N GLY A 41 -4.09 -2.93 9.63
CA GLY A 41 -3.05 -1.89 9.73
C GLY A 41 -2.18 -1.69 8.48
N SER A 42 -2.43 -2.42 7.39
CA SER A 42 -1.64 -2.31 6.16
C SER A 42 -1.99 -1.10 5.28
N TYR A 43 -3.12 -0.44 5.56
CA TYR A 43 -3.51 0.82 4.93
C TYR A 43 -4.22 1.74 5.94
N ARG A 44 -4.11 3.04 5.72
CA ARG A 44 -4.80 4.05 6.52
C ARG A 44 -5.08 5.29 5.68
N VAL A 45 -6.24 5.90 5.90
CA VAL A 45 -6.54 7.22 5.34
C VAL A 45 -6.04 8.29 6.30
N ILE A 46 -5.18 9.18 5.80
CA ILE A 46 -4.65 10.33 6.53
C ILE A 46 -5.12 11.59 5.79
N GLY A 47 -6.05 12.31 6.39
CA GLY A 47 -6.71 13.46 5.75
C GLY A 47 -7.47 13.03 4.49
N LYS A 48 -6.99 13.47 3.32
CA LYS A 48 -7.54 13.10 1.99
C LYS A 48 -6.70 12.06 1.25
N THR A 49 -5.56 11.66 1.82
CA THR A 49 -4.60 10.78 1.18
C THR A 49 -4.72 9.36 1.75
N LEU A 50 -4.77 8.38 0.87
CA LEU A 50 -4.69 6.98 1.25
C LEU A 50 -3.23 6.60 1.31
N VAL A 51 -2.80 6.11 2.48
CA VAL A 51 -1.45 5.65 2.75
C VAL A 51 -1.49 4.14 2.93
N VAL A 52 -0.53 3.45 2.36
CA VAL A 52 -0.42 2.00 2.36
C VAL A 52 0.99 1.55 2.70
N THR A 53 1.10 0.33 3.18
CA THR A 53 2.37 -0.32 3.47
C THR A 53 2.84 -1.20 2.31
N THR A 54 4.14 -1.43 2.20
CA THR A 54 4.74 -2.47 1.34
C THR A 54 4.08 -3.81 1.60
N ALA A 55 3.96 -4.24 2.86
CA ALA A 55 3.31 -5.50 3.23
C ALA A 55 1.85 -5.59 2.73
N GLY A 56 1.09 -4.49 2.79
CA GLY A 56 -0.26 -4.44 2.24
C GLY A 56 -0.30 -4.60 0.73
N MET A 57 0.62 -3.93 0.03
CA MET A 57 0.76 -4.06 -1.42
C MET A 57 1.19 -5.47 -1.84
N GLU A 58 2.12 -6.09 -1.12
CA GLU A 58 2.55 -7.46 -1.38
C GLU A 58 1.41 -8.46 -1.18
N ALA A 59 0.62 -8.32 -0.11
CA ALA A 59 -0.54 -9.17 0.14
C ALA A 59 -1.65 -8.97 -0.90
N ALA A 60 -1.91 -7.73 -1.31
CA ALA A 60 -2.95 -7.41 -2.28
C ALA A 60 -2.59 -7.82 -3.72
N THR A 61 -1.33 -7.64 -4.11
CA THR A 61 -0.85 -7.91 -5.47
C THR A 61 -0.27 -9.31 -5.64
N GLY A 62 0.18 -9.95 -4.56
CA GLY A 62 0.97 -11.18 -4.59
C GLY A 62 2.40 -10.98 -5.12
N ILE A 63 2.82 -9.74 -5.34
CA ILE A 63 4.12 -9.38 -5.92
C ILE A 63 4.96 -8.74 -4.80
N LYS A 64 6.13 -9.32 -4.52
CA LYS A 64 7.13 -8.75 -3.59
C LYS A 64 7.56 -7.36 -4.04
N ASP A 65 7.96 -6.51 -3.10
CA ASP A 65 8.38 -5.14 -3.36
C ASP A 65 9.39 -5.06 -4.53
N PRO A 66 9.00 -4.45 -5.67
CA PRO A 66 9.87 -4.29 -6.84
C PRO A 66 11.16 -3.50 -6.56
N ARG A 67 11.22 -2.78 -5.43
CA ARG A 67 12.39 -2.00 -5.00
C ARG A 67 13.46 -2.88 -4.34
N LYS A 68 13.08 -4.00 -3.74
CA LYS A 68 14.00 -4.94 -3.09
C LYS A 68 14.38 -6.02 -4.09
N LYS A 69 15.22 -5.66 -5.05
CA LYS A 69 15.80 -6.57 -6.03
C LYS A 69 17.01 -7.31 -5.47
#